data_AF-A0AA87ZN87-F1
#
_entry.id   AF-A0AA87ZN87-F1
#
_cell.length_a   1.000
_cell.length_b   1.000
_cell.length_c   1.000
_cell.angle_alpha   90.00
_cell.angle_beta   90.00
_cell.angle_gamma   90.00
#
_symmetry.space_group_name_H-M   'P 1'
#
loop_
_entity.id
_entity.type
_entity.pdbx_description
1 polymer ?
#
loop_
_entity_poly.entity_id
_entity_poly.type
_entity_poly.pdbx_seq_one_letter_code
_entity_poly.pdbx_strand_id
1 'polypeptide(L)'
;MRTGLTDGDYKPAYQTFKGPEGESCVVDKVALYSDKNNNLCIKFLIRHTRRPEVGDKFSSRHGQKGVCGTIVQQEDFPFSERGICPDLIMNPHGRMTVGKMIELLGGKAGVSSGRFHYGSAFGEPSGHADKVEDISKTLVEKGFSYNGKDFIYSGITGCPLQAYIFMGPIYYQKLKHMVLDKMHARGSGPRVMLTRQPTEGRARNGGLRVGEMERDCLIAYGASMLIFERLMVSSDPFEVQVCRVCGLLGYYNHKLKTGICSSCKNGENVSTMKLPYACKLLIQELQSMNIVPRLKLAEA
;
A
#
# COMPACT_ATOMS: atom_id res chain seq x y z
N MET A 1 -10.49 -50.93 14.54
CA MET A 1 -9.66 -49.98 15.31
C MET A 1 -8.43 -49.67 14.47
N ARG A 2 -8.39 -48.52 13.78
CA ARG A 2 -7.17 -48.10 13.08
C ARG A 2 -6.23 -47.54 14.13
N THR A 3 -5.12 -48.23 14.32
CA THR A 3 -3.95 -47.82 15.07
C THR A 3 -3.61 -46.37 14.73
N GLY A 4 -3.53 -45.50 15.74
CA GLY A 4 -2.95 -44.17 15.56
C GLY A 4 -1.58 -44.31 14.91
N LEU A 5 -1.30 -43.46 13.93
CA LEU A 5 0.02 -43.41 13.29
C LEU A 5 1.09 -43.25 14.37
N THR A 6 2.20 -43.97 14.24
CA THR A 6 3.30 -43.89 15.19
C THR A 6 4.04 -42.56 14.98
N ASP A 7 4.69 -42.01 16.01
CA ASP A 7 5.43 -40.74 15.90
C ASP A 7 6.47 -40.74 14.76
N GLY A 8 6.97 -41.92 14.35
CA GLY A 8 7.88 -42.09 13.21
C GLY A 8 7.24 -41.95 11.82
N ASP A 9 5.91 -41.98 11.71
CA ASP A 9 5.18 -41.80 10.45
C ASP A 9 5.00 -40.31 10.08
N TYR A 10 5.22 -39.40 11.03
CA TYR A 10 5.14 -37.97 10.81
C TYR A 10 6.44 -37.44 10.21
N LYS A 11 6.35 -36.83 9.02
CA LYS A 11 7.48 -36.12 8.41
C LYS A 11 7.56 -34.70 8.98
N PRO A 12 8.76 -34.21 9.35
CA PRO A 12 8.94 -32.82 9.72
C PRO A 12 8.55 -31.92 8.54
N ALA A 13 7.54 -31.08 8.74
CA ALA A 13 7.04 -30.13 7.75
C ALA A 13 7.25 -28.70 8.28
N TYR A 14 8.40 -28.12 7.96
CA TYR A 14 8.72 -26.75 8.34
C TYR A 14 7.80 -25.78 7.59
N GLN A 15 7.08 -24.93 8.33
CA GLN A 15 6.35 -23.80 7.76
C GLN A 15 7.03 -22.50 8.16
N THR A 16 7.35 -21.68 7.17
CA THR A 16 7.94 -20.35 7.39
C THR A 16 6.87 -19.28 7.21
N PHE A 17 6.62 -18.49 8.25
CA PHE A 17 5.80 -17.29 8.16
C PHE A 17 6.68 -16.10 7.78
N LYS A 18 6.47 -15.54 6.59
CA LYS A 18 7.06 -14.25 6.20
C LYS A 18 6.22 -13.15 6.85
N GLY A 19 6.66 -12.70 8.02
CA GLY A 19 6.07 -11.53 8.69
C GLY A 19 6.33 -10.23 7.91
N PRO A 20 5.75 -9.11 8.37
CA PRO A 20 6.16 -7.79 7.90
C PRO A 20 7.68 -7.63 8.10
N GLU A 21 8.38 -7.24 7.03
CA GLU A 21 9.83 -7.10 7.05
C GLU A 21 10.24 -6.02 8.06
N GLY A 22 11.19 -6.34 8.94
CA GLY A 22 11.80 -5.38 9.88
C GLY A 22 11.10 -5.20 11.22
N GLU A 23 9.92 -5.80 11.46
CA GLU A 23 9.18 -5.60 12.70
C GLU A 23 8.97 -6.88 13.52
N SER A 24 9.12 -6.76 14.83
CA SER A 24 8.93 -7.88 15.76
C SER A 24 7.46 -8.27 15.87
N CYS A 25 7.14 -9.50 15.47
CA CYS A 25 5.84 -10.10 15.68
C CYS A 25 5.88 -11.06 16.88
N VAL A 26 4.78 -11.14 17.63
CA VAL A 26 4.66 -12.03 18.78
C VAL A 26 3.54 -13.02 18.53
N VAL A 27 3.76 -14.30 18.80
CA VAL A 27 2.69 -15.31 18.76
C VAL A 27 1.76 -15.08 19.95
N ASP A 28 0.49 -14.82 19.69
CA ASP A 28 -0.53 -14.55 20.69
C ASP A 28 -1.19 -15.84 21.18
N LYS A 29 -1.60 -16.69 20.24
CA LYS A 29 -2.26 -17.97 20.55
C LYS A 29 -1.87 -19.04 19.53
N VAL A 30 -1.78 -20.28 20.01
CA VAL A 30 -1.63 -21.47 19.17
C VAL A 30 -2.82 -22.37 19.45
N ALA A 31 -3.56 -22.72 18.40
CA ALA A 31 -4.70 -23.61 18.48
C ALA A 31 -4.42 -24.90 17.71
N LEU A 32 -4.51 -26.02 18.40
CA LEU A 32 -4.50 -27.35 17.82
C LEU A 32 -5.96 -27.79 17.65
N TYR A 33 -6.34 -28.22 16.45
CA TYR A 33 -7.66 -28.78 16.21
C TYR A 33 -7.60 -29.87 15.14
N SER A 34 -8.52 -30.81 15.22
CA SER A 34 -8.73 -31.81 14.17
C SER A 34 -9.83 -31.33 13.24
N ASP A 35 -9.57 -31.31 11.94
CA ASP A 35 -10.61 -31.02 10.94
C ASP A 35 -11.61 -32.19 10.84
N LYS A 36 -12.74 -32.00 10.13
CA LYS A 36 -13.78 -33.03 9.92
C LYS A 36 -13.24 -34.34 9.34
N ASN A 37 -12.10 -34.29 8.64
CA ASN A 37 -11.42 -35.43 8.05
C ASN A 37 -10.37 -36.08 8.98
N ASN A 38 -10.36 -35.74 10.29
CA ASN A 38 -9.34 -36.15 11.26
C ASN A 38 -7.90 -35.75 10.90
N ASN A 39 -7.74 -34.69 10.10
CA ASN A 39 -6.44 -34.09 9.84
C ASN A 39 -6.08 -33.16 11.00
N LEU A 40 -4.89 -33.33 11.58
CA LEU A 40 -4.35 -32.42 12.59
C LEU A 40 -4.03 -31.08 11.92
N CYS A 41 -4.60 -30.00 12.46
CA CYS A 41 -4.36 -28.64 12.00
C CYS A 41 -3.86 -27.76 13.15
N ILE A 42 -2.89 -26.91 12.83
CA ILE A 42 -2.29 -25.97 13.78
C ILE A 42 -2.55 -24.57 13.26
N LYS A 43 -3.21 -23.73 14.05
CA LYS A 43 -3.44 -22.31 13.75
C LYS A 43 -2.61 -21.46 14.70
N PHE A 44 -1.79 -20.59 14.10
CA PHE A 44 -1.02 -19.59 14.82
C PHE A 44 -1.70 -18.23 14.68
N LEU A 45 -2.07 -17.61 15.80
CA LEU A 45 -2.51 -16.22 15.85
C LEU A 45 -1.30 -15.35 16.21
N ILE A 46 -0.94 -14.43 15.33
CA ILE A 46 0.24 -13.58 15.48
C ILE A 46 -0.23 -12.13 15.69
N ARG A 47 0.25 -11.51 16.77
CA ARG A 47 -0.03 -10.13 17.11
C ARG A 47 1.15 -9.25 16.72
N HIS A 48 0.81 -8.09 16.18
CA HIS A 48 1.77 -7.05 15.83
C HIS A 48 1.28 -5.70 16.36
N THR A 49 2.13 -5.02 17.14
CA THR A 49 1.79 -3.73 17.77
C THR A 49 2.14 -2.59 16.83
N ARG A 50 1.14 -1.86 16.34
CA ARG A 50 1.35 -0.81 15.32
C ARG A 50 1.15 0.58 15.91
N ARG A 51 2.28 1.26 16.16
CA ARG A 51 2.27 2.67 16.55
C ARG A 51 1.82 3.54 15.36
N PRO A 52 1.13 4.67 15.59
CA PRO A 52 0.89 5.66 14.55
C PRO A 52 2.19 6.18 13.96
N GLU A 53 2.33 6.08 12.64
CA GLU A 53 3.50 6.56 11.90
C GLU A 53 3.09 7.51 10.77
N VAL A 54 4.07 8.24 10.24
CA VAL A 54 3.89 9.08 9.06
C VAL A 54 3.41 8.22 7.90
N GLY A 55 2.31 8.61 7.25
CA GLY A 55 1.67 7.82 6.20
C GLY A 55 0.44 7.03 6.65
N ASP A 56 0.21 6.86 7.96
CA ASP A 56 -1.01 6.23 8.47
C ASP A 56 -2.24 7.12 8.22
N LYS A 57 -3.36 6.48 7.91
CA LYS A 57 -4.60 7.17 7.54
C LYS A 57 -5.56 7.31 8.71
N PHE A 58 -6.06 8.52 8.91
CA PHE A 58 -7.04 8.89 9.94
C PHE A 58 -8.28 9.51 9.31
N SER A 59 -9.39 9.49 10.04
CA SER A 59 -10.64 10.15 9.62
C SER A 59 -11.37 10.73 10.82
N SER A 60 -11.96 11.91 10.65
CA SER A 60 -13.04 12.34 11.56
C SER A 60 -14.35 11.60 11.21
N ARG A 61 -15.36 11.71 12.09
CA ARG A 61 -16.71 11.21 11.83
C ARG A 61 -17.39 11.86 10.62
N HIS A 62 -16.92 13.04 10.20
CA HIS A 62 -17.48 13.82 9.09
C HIS A 62 -16.84 13.51 7.73
N GLY A 63 -16.22 12.34 7.57
CA GLY A 63 -15.66 11.89 6.30
C GLY A 63 -14.42 12.65 5.82
N GLN A 64 -13.85 13.52 6.68
CA GLN A 64 -12.56 14.16 6.39
C GLN A 64 -11.44 13.18 6.70
N LYS A 65 -10.99 12.50 5.66
CA LYS A 65 -9.88 11.54 5.71
C LYS A 65 -8.57 12.26 5.44
N GLY A 66 -7.58 12.02 6.27
CA GLY A 66 -6.23 12.58 6.15
C GLY A 66 -5.16 11.51 6.36
N VAL A 67 -3.95 11.81 5.91
CA VAL A 67 -2.75 11.02 6.21
C VAL A 67 -1.92 11.81 7.21
N CYS A 68 -1.29 11.14 8.17
CA CYS A 68 -0.33 11.78 9.07
C CYS A 68 0.87 12.25 8.24
N GLY A 69 1.04 13.57 8.13
CA GLY A 69 2.13 14.18 7.35
C GLY A 69 3.44 14.27 8.13
N THR A 70 3.36 14.71 9.38
CA THR A 70 4.52 14.88 10.27
C THR A 70 4.11 14.55 11.70
N ILE A 71 5.03 13.95 12.45
CA ILE A 71 4.93 13.78 13.90
C ILE A 71 5.96 14.71 14.53
N VAL A 72 5.51 15.59 15.41
CA VAL A 72 6.32 16.64 16.03
C VAL A 72 6.31 16.43 17.55
N GLN A 73 7.39 16.83 18.23
CA GLN A 73 7.47 16.75 19.69
C GLN A 73 6.55 17.80 20.33
N GLN A 74 6.08 17.52 21.55
CA GLN A 74 5.15 18.40 22.27
C GLN A 74 5.71 19.81 22.49
N GLU A 75 7.03 19.97 22.63
CA GLU A 75 7.69 21.27 22.84
C GLU A 75 7.50 22.25 21.69
N ASP A 76 7.40 21.76 20.45
CA ASP A 76 7.18 22.60 19.27
C ASP A 76 5.69 22.86 19.00
N PHE A 77 4.80 22.14 19.68
CA PHE A 77 3.35 22.31 19.49
C PHE A 77 2.87 23.65 20.06
N PRO A 78 1.91 24.30 19.38
CA PRO A 78 1.30 25.51 19.92
C PRO A 78 0.43 25.15 21.14
N PHE A 79 0.46 25.99 22.18
CA PHE A 79 -0.19 25.73 23.47
C PHE A 79 -1.05 26.91 23.94
N SER A 80 -2.13 26.61 24.65
CA SER A 80 -3.00 27.64 25.25
C SER A 80 -2.46 28.14 26.60
N GLU A 81 -3.01 29.24 27.13
CA GLU A 81 -2.68 29.77 28.47
C GLU A 81 -2.87 28.75 29.60
N ARG A 82 -3.78 27.79 29.39
CA ARG A 82 -4.04 26.69 30.32
C ARG A 82 -3.06 25.51 30.20
N GLY A 83 -2.06 25.63 29.32
CA GLY A 83 -1.10 24.56 29.00
C GLY A 83 -1.66 23.45 28.10
N ILE A 84 -2.86 23.62 27.55
CA ILE A 84 -3.46 22.61 26.66
C ILE A 84 -2.74 22.66 25.31
N CYS A 85 -2.14 21.53 24.93
CA CYS A 85 -1.51 21.29 23.64
C CYS A 85 -2.45 20.40 22.79
N PRO A 86 -2.63 20.66 21.49
CA PRO A 86 -3.48 19.84 20.64
C PRO A 86 -2.78 18.54 20.23
N ASP A 87 -3.52 17.43 20.16
CA ASP A 87 -2.99 16.15 19.67
C ASP A 87 -2.84 16.10 18.14
N LEU A 88 -3.71 16.81 17.42
CA LEU A 88 -3.76 16.81 15.96
C LEU A 88 -4.11 18.19 15.44
N ILE A 89 -3.29 18.70 14.52
CA ILE A 89 -3.54 19.95 13.80
C ILE A 89 -4.10 19.60 12.42
N MET A 90 -5.29 20.12 12.12
CA MET A 90 -5.87 20.01 10.79
C MET A 90 -5.70 21.32 10.02
N ASN A 91 -5.35 21.22 8.74
CA ASN A 91 -5.36 22.36 7.84
C ASN A 91 -6.77 23.00 7.76
N PRO A 92 -6.89 24.34 7.93
CA PRO A 92 -8.17 25.06 7.78
C PRO A 92 -8.75 24.99 6.36
N HIS A 93 -7.95 24.69 5.34
CA HIS A 93 -8.41 24.51 3.96
C HIS A 93 -9.18 23.19 3.82
N GLY A 94 -10.48 23.23 4.15
CA GLY A 94 -11.36 22.05 4.19
C GLY A 94 -12.69 22.27 3.46
N ARG A 95 -13.48 21.20 3.37
CA ARG A 95 -14.82 21.23 2.77
C ARG A 95 -15.85 21.88 3.70
N MET A 96 -17.01 22.26 3.16
CA MET A 96 -18.18 22.74 3.91
C MET A 96 -18.75 21.63 4.81
N THR A 97 -18.14 21.45 5.98
CA THR A 97 -18.46 20.38 6.94
C THR A 97 -18.74 21.02 8.30
N VAL A 98 -19.85 21.75 8.36
CA VAL A 98 -20.27 22.52 9.53
C VAL A 98 -20.47 21.63 10.76
N GLY A 99 -20.94 20.39 10.56
CA GLY A 99 -21.10 19.42 11.64
C GLY A 99 -19.81 19.18 12.44
N LYS A 100 -18.64 19.24 11.80
CA LYS A 100 -17.35 19.11 12.51
C LYS A 100 -17.08 20.28 13.45
N MET A 101 -17.43 21.48 13.03
CA MET A 101 -17.27 22.68 13.85
C MET A 101 -18.24 22.64 15.05
N ILE A 102 -19.48 22.20 14.84
CA ILE A 102 -20.47 22.01 15.90
C ILE A 102 -20.03 20.91 16.87
N GLU A 103 -19.49 19.79 16.36
CA GLU A 103 -18.94 18.71 17.21
C GLU A 103 -17.83 19.21 18.13
N LEU A 104 -16.92 20.04 17.61
CA LEU A 104 -15.84 20.60 18.42
C LEU A 104 -16.37 21.52 19.53
N LEU A 105 -17.32 22.40 19.20
CA LEU A 105 -17.96 23.30 20.17
C LEU A 105 -18.66 22.51 21.28
N GLY A 106 -19.50 21.53 20.88
CA GLY A 106 -20.21 20.66 21.83
C GLY A 106 -19.24 19.81 22.65
N GLY A 107 -18.19 19.27 22.04
CA GLY A 107 -17.17 18.50 22.75
C GLY A 107 -16.44 19.34 23.79
N LYS A 108 -16.07 20.58 23.44
CA LYS A 108 -15.41 21.51 24.36
C LYS A 108 -16.31 21.92 25.52
N ALA A 109 -17.58 22.24 25.25
CA ALA A 109 -18.57 22.54 26.28
C ALA A 109 -18.83 21.33 27.19
N GLY A 110 -18.88 20.13 26.62
CA GLY A 110 -19.12 18.89 27.35
C GLY A 110 -17.99 18.53 28.30
N VAL A 111 -16.74 18.63 27.84
CA VAL A 111 -15.56 18.43 28.70
C VAL A 111 -15.51 19.48 29.81
N SER A 112 -15.88 20.73 29.52
CA SER A 112 -15.84 21.84 30.49
C SER A 112 -16.96 21.77 31.54
N SER A 113 -18.08 21.13 31.22
CA SER A 113 -19.25 20.99 32.11
C SER A 113 -19.36 19.60 32.74
N GLY A 114 -18.57 18.62 32.28
CA GLY A 114 -18.62 17.24 32.75
C GLY A 114 -19.85 16.46 32.27
N ARG A 115 -20.54 16.93 31.21
CA ARG A 115 -21.73 16.28 30.64
C ARG A 115 -21.51 15.87 29.19
N PHE A 116 -22.10 14.75 28.78
CA PHE A 116 -22.20 14.40 27.37
C PHE A 116 -23.30 15.23 26.73
N HIS A 117 -22.97 15.99 25.69
CA HIS A 117 -23.95 16.72 24.90
C HIS A 117 -24.67 15.78 23.93
N TYR A 118 -25.95 16.07 23.70
CA TYR A 118 -26.79 15.29 22.81
C TYR A 118 -26.71 15.79 21.37
N GLY A 119 -26.21 14.96 20.46
CA GLY A 119 -25.93 15.32 19.06
C GLY A 119 -26.73 14.55 18.01
N SER A 120 -27.86 13.91 18.38
CA SER A 120 -28.68 13.17 17.40
C SER A 120 -29.31 14.10 16.37
N ALA A 121 -29.42 13.60 15.14
CA ALA A 121 -30.01 14.36 14.04
C ALA A 121 -31.47 14.76 14.37
N PHE A 122 -31.83 16.00 14.06
CA PHE A 122 -33.16 16.59 14.25
C PHE A 122 -33.66 16.70 15.71
N GLY A 123 -32.84 16.25 16.68
CA GLY A 123 -33.20 16.23 18.10
C GLY A 123 -34.23 15.16 18.46
N GLU A 124 -34.42 14.91 19.75
CA GLU A 124 -35.52 14.07 20.22
C GLU A 124 -36.85 14.82 20.21
N PRO A 125 -38.00 14.12 20.09
CA PRO A 125 -39.32 14.70 20.31
C PRO A 125 -39.49 15.38 21.68
N SER A 126 -38.63 15.02 22.64
CA SER A 126 -38.58 15.57 24.00
C SER A 126 -38.00 17.00 24.06
N GLY A 127 -37.38 17.50 22.99
CA GLY A 127 -36.87 18.87 22.92
C GLY A 127 -35.54 19.14 23.64
N HIS A 128 -34.83 18.11 24.12
CA HIS A 128 -33.59 18.25 24.90
C HIS A 128 -32.30 18.31 24.06
N ALA A 129 -32.40 18.50 22.74
CA ALA A 129 -31.21 18.58 21.90
C ALA A 129 -30.46 19.91 22.14
N ASP A 130 -29.17 19.83 22.44
CA ASP A 130 -28.36 21.01 22.69
C ASP A 130 -28.18 21.80 21.38
N LYS A 131 -28.72 23.03 21.34
CA LYS A 131 -28.51 23.96 20.24
C LYS A 131 -27.14 24.62 20.36
N VAL A 132 -26.62 25.12 19.24
CA VAL A 132 -25.33 25.86 19.21
C VAL A 132 -25.34 27.05 20.17
N GLU A 133 -26.48 27.73 20.32
CA GLU A 133 -26.65 28.86 21.23
C GLU A 133 -26.46 28.44 22.69
N ASP A 134 -27.02 27.30 23.10
CA ASP A 134 -26.94 26.80 24.48
C ASP A 134 -25.54 26.28 24.80
N ILE A 135 -24.89 25.64 23.82
CA ILE A 135 -23.47 25.26 23.88
C ILE A 135 -22.60 26.52 24.05
N SER A 136 -22.89 27.58 23.30
CA SER A 136 -22.14 28.84 23.36
C SER A 136 -22.29 29.53 24.72
N LYS A 137 -23.50 29.54 25.30
CA LYS A 137 -23.73 30.04 26.67
C LYS A 137 -22.93 29.24 27.70
N THR A 138 -22.98 27.91 27.60
CA THR A 138 -22.21 27.01 28.47
C THR A 138 -20.71 27.29 28.40
N LEU A 139 -20.17 27.56 27.20
CA LEU A 139 -18.75 27.93 27.04
C LEU A 139 -18.41 29.25 27.73
N VAL A 140 -19.26 30.28 27.59
CA VAL A 140 -19.06 31.58 28.24
C VAL A 140 -19.11 31.45 29.76
N GLU A 141 -20.05 30.70 30.31
CA GLU A 141 -20.15 30.40 31.75
C GLU A 141 -18.89 29.72 32.30
N LYS A 142 -18.18 28.95 31.47
CA LYS A 142 -16.93 28.26 31.82
C LYS A 142 -15.66 29.06 31.49
N GLY A 143 -15.81 30.33 31.07
CA GLY A 143 -14.71 31.24 30.77
C GLY A 143 -14.03 30.98 29.43
N PHE A 144 -14.71 30.35 28.48
CA PHE A 144 -14.24 30.17 27.10
C PHE A 144 -14.95 31.14 26.15
N SER A 145 -14.35 31.35 24.97
CA SER A 145 -15.01 32.10 23.89
C SER A 145 -16.28 31.38 23.44
N TYR A 146 -17.35 32.14 23.21
CA TYR A 146 -18.60 31.65 22.62
C TYR A 146 -18.38 30.98 21.24
N ASN A 147 -17.37 31.42 20.50
CA ASN A 147 -16.99 30.86 19.20
C ASN A 147 -16.07 29.63 19.32
N GLY A 148 -15.72 29.18 20.53
CA GLY A 148 -14.81 28.06 20.76
C GLY A 148 -13.35 28.32 20.34
N LYS A 149 -13.03 29.53 19.87
CA LYS A 149 -11.66 29.92 19.52
C LYS A 149 -10.88 30.30 20.76
N ASP A 150 -9.63 29.86 20.83
CA ASP A 150 -8.70 30.15 21.92
C ASP A 150 -7.54 31.02 21.44
N PHE A 151 -6.95 31.73 22.40
CA PHE A 151 -5.66 32.38 22.24
C PHE A 151 -4.55 31.36 22.52
N ILE A 152 -3.61 31.23 21.58
CA ILE A 152 -2.59 30.18 21.59
C ILE A 152 -1.21 30.81 21.28
N TYR A 153 -0.17 30.28 21.91
CA TYR A 153 1.23 30.66 21.72
C TYR A 153 1.95 29.65 20.82
N SER A 154 2.93 30.13 20.05
CA SER A 154 3.81 29.24 19.29
C SER A 154 4.77 28.52 20.22
N GLY A 155 4.87 27.18 20.11
CA GLY A 155 5.87 26.41 20.86
C GLY A 155 7.31 26.74 20.47
N ILE A 156 7.54 27.11 19.20
CA ILE A 156 8.87 27.40 18.66
C ILE A 156 9.39 28.76 19.13
N THR A 157 8.57 29.82 19.03
CA THR A 157 9.01 31.19 19.35
C THR A 157 8.59 31.66 20.73
N GLY A 158 7.61 31.01 21.36
CA GLY A 158 6.98 31.46 22.61
C GLY A 158 6.06 32.67 22.44
N CYS A 159 5.99 33.27 21.24
CA CYS A 159 5.14 34.43 20.99
C CYS A 159 3.67 34.04 20.76
N PRO A 160 2.71 34.91 21.10
CA PRO A 160 1.31 34.68 20.77
C PRO A 160 1.07 34.68 19.26
N LEU A 161 0.19 33.80 18.79
CA LEU A 161 -0.26 33.80 17.40
C LEU A 161 -1.15 35.02 17.14
N GLN A 162 -1.00 35.63 15.96
CA GLN A 162 -1.77 36.83 15.56
C GLN A 162 -3.27 36.57 15.31
N ALA A 163 -3.75 35.33 15.47
CA ALA A 163 -5.12 34.94 15.22
C ALA A 163 -5.64 33.99 16.31
N TYR A 164 -6.94 34.08 16.60
CA TYR A 164 -7.62 33.13 17.47
C TYR A 164 -7.82 31.79 16.75
N ILE A 165 -7.35 30.72 17.37
CA ILE A 165 -7.33 29.39 16.78
C ILE A 165 -8.51 28.59 17.30
N PHE A 166 -9.23 27.92 16.40
CA PHE A 166 -10.34 27.06 16.77
C PHE A 166 -9.80 25.73 17.31
N MET A 167 -9.92 25.51 18.62
CA MET A 167 -9.35 24.37 19.32
C MET A 167 -10.38 23.71 20.24
N GLY A 168 -10.46 22.38 20.18
CA GLY A 168 -11.32 21.59 21.04
C GLY A 168 -11.31 20.10 20.65
N PRO A 169 -11.91 19.24 21.48
CA PRO A 169 -11.91 17.81 21.26
C PRO A 169 -12.83 17.43 20.10
N ILE A 170 -12.33 16.56 19.21
CA ILE A 170 -13.10 15.97 18.10
C ILE A 170 -12.81 14.47 18.08
N TYR A 171 -13.83 13.67 17.82
CA TYR A 171 -13.65 12.23 17.70
C TYR A 171 -12.97 11.85 16.38
N TYR A 172 -11.76 11.30 16.47
CA TYR A 172 -10.99 10.78 15.35
C TYR A 172 -10.90 9.26 15.37
N GLN A 173 -10.80 8.69 14.17
CA GLN A 173 -10.71 7.26 13.92
C GLN A 173 -9.41 6.95 13.17
N LYS A 174 -8.59 6.04 13.70
CA LYS A 174 -7.49 5.43 12.95
C LYS A 174 -8.07 4.41 11.98
N LEU A 175 -7.76 4.53 10.69
CA LEU A 175 -8.23 3.59 9.69
C LEU A 175 -7.26 2.42 9.54
N LYS A 176 -7.76 1.28 9.06
CA LYS A 176 -6.94 0.10 8.71
C LYS A 176 -5.88 0.34 7.62
N HIS A 177 -5.90 1.50 6.96
CA HIS A 177 -4.97 1.83 5.88
C HIS A 177 -3.67 2.35 6.48
N MET A 178 -2.79 1.43 6.87
CA MET A 178 -1.49 1.74 7.44
C MET A 178 -0.40 1.74 6.36
N VAL A 179 0.62 2.56 6.56
CA VAL A 179 1.70 2.74 5.56
C VAL A 179 2.55 1.47 5.39
N LEU A 180 2.81 0.77 6.49
CA LEU A 180 3.60 -0.46 6.54
C LEU A 180 3.03 -1.55 5.62
N ASP A 181 1.71 -1.60 5.44
CA ASP A 181 1.04 -2.54 4.54
C ASP A 181 1.13 -2.16 3.06
N LYS A 182 1.52 -0.92 2.76
CA LYS A 182 1.57 -0.38 1.39
C LYS A 182 2.97 -0.26 0.83
N MET A 183 3.98 -0.04 1.67
CA MET A 183 5.37 0.04 1.21
C MET A 183 5.76 -1.28 0.54
N HIS A 184 6.20 -1.18 -0.71
CA HIS A 184 6.60 -2.32 -1.51
C HIS A 184 7.72 -1.91 -2.46
N ALA A 185 8.85 -2.60 -2.38
CA ALA A 185 9.98 -2.38 -3.26
C ALA A 185 10.51 -3.72 -3.75
N ARG A 186 11.01 -3.73 -4.97
CA ARG A 186 11.60 -4.91 -5.60
C ARG A 186 12.92 -4.51 -6.27
N GLY A 187 14.01 -5.12 -5.82
CA GLY A 187 15.28 -5.14 -6.57
C GLY A 187 15.27 -6.28 -7.59
N SER A 188 15.80 -7.44 -7.20
CA SER A 188 15.64 -8.70 -7.94
C SER A 188 14.70 -9.64 -7.19
N GLY A 189 14.01 -10.52 -7.90
CA GLY A 189 12.99 -11.38 -7.31
C GLY A 189 12.58 -12.52 -8.21
N PRO A 190 11.67 -13.39 -7.73
CA PRO A 190 11.21 -14.55 -8.49
C PRO A 190 10.53 -14.12 -9.80
N ARG A 191 10.58 -15.03 -10.77
CA ARG A 191 10.00 -14.87 -12.10
C ARG A 191 9.00 -15.99 -12.35
N VAL A 192 7.93 -15.68 -13.07
CA VAL A 192 6.95 -16.68 -13.51
C VAL A 192 7.61 -17.57 -14.57
N MET A 193 7.46 -18.90 -14.46
CA MET A 193 8.17 -19.82 -15.36
C MET A 193 7.75 -19.67 -16.82
N LEU A 194 6.46 -19.41 -17.09
CA LEU A 194 5.92 -19.31 -18.44
C LEU A 194 6.50 -18.11 -19.20
N THR A 195 6.40 -16.90 -18.63
CA THR A 195 6.80 -15.65 -19.31
C THR A 195 8.20 -15.18 -18.93
N ARG A 196 8.81 -15.77 -17.90
CA ARG A 196 10.06 -15.31 -17.28
C ARG A 196 10.03 -13.86 -16.79
N GLN A 197 8.84 -13.28 -16.63
CA GLN A 197 8.65 -11.94 -16.12
C GLN A 197 8.56 -11.94 -14.58
N PRO A 198 8.80 -10.78 -13.94
CA PRO A 198 8.47 -10.53 -12.55
C PRO A 198 7.11 -11.11 -12.12
N THR A 199 7.08 -11.81 -10.98
CA THR A 199 5.81 -12.22 -10.33
C THR A 199 4.91 -11.02 -10.00
N GLU A 200 3.62 -11.26 -9.89
CA GLU A 200 2.65 -10.26 -9.41
C GLU A 200 2.45 -10.36 -7.89
N GLY A 201 2.16 -9.21 -7.27
CA GLY A 201 1.75 -9.09 -5.87
C GLY A 201 2.90 -9.07 -4.86
N ARG A 202 2.75 -8.22 -3.83
CA ARG A 202 3.73 -8.06 -2.73
C ARG A 202 4.04 -9.37 -2.01
N ALA A 203 3.03 -10.20 -1.74
CA ALA A 203 3.18 -11.48 -1.04
C ALA A 203 4.14 -12.46 -1.74
N ARG A 204 4.34 -12.30 -3.05
CA ARG A 204 5.24 -13.12 -3.88
C ARG A 204 6.50 -12.36 -4.30
N ASN A 205 6.84 -11.27 -3.60
CA ASN A 205 7.92 -10.34 -3.94
C ASN A 205 7.82 -9.86 -5.40
N GLY A 206 6.59 -9.59 -5.83
CA GLY A 206 6.25 -9.21 -7.19
C GLY A 206 6.72 -7.81 -7.58
N GLY A 207 6.76 -7.53 -8.88
CA GLY A 207 7.06 -6.18 -9.39
C GLY A 207 5.81 -5.31 -9.52
N LEU A 208 5.99 -4.01 -9.67
CA LEU A 208 4.94 -3.14 -10.20
C LEU A 208 4.84 -3.32 -11.72
N ARG A 209 3.62 -3.23 -12.24
CA ARG A 209 3.36 -3.33 -13.67
C ARG A 209 3.56 -1.97 -14.33
N VAL A 210 4.33 -1.94 -15.42
CA VAL A 210 4.35 -0.82 -16.37
C VAL A 210 3.38 -1.21 -17.48
N GLY A 211 2.22 -0.54 -17.53
CA GLY A 211 1.16 -0.80 -18.48
C GLY A 211 1.29 0.04 -19.75
N GLU A 212 0.23 0.02 -20.54
CA GLU A 212 0.14 0.79 -21.79
C GLU A 212 0.12 2.29 -21.52
N MET A 213 -0.63 2.74 -20.50
CA MET A 213 -0.68 4.16 -20.13
C MET A 213 0.68 4.68 -19.69
N GLU A 214 1.43 3.92 -18.88
CA GLU A 214 2.76 4.30 -18.45
C GLU A 214 3.76 4.32 -19.62
N ARG A 215 3.66 3.35 -20.55
CA ARG A 215 4.43 3.36 -21.80
C ARG A 215 4.13 4.61 -22.61
N ASP A 216 2.86 4.95 -22.80
CA ASP A 216 2.44 6.07 -23.63
C ASP A 216 2.89 7.41 -23.03
N CYS A 217 2.90 7.54 -21.70
CA CYS A 217 3.54 8.67 -21.04
C CYS A 217 5.03 8.78 -21.41
N LEU A 218 5.78 7.68 -21.38
CA LEU A 218 7.20 7.69 -21.74
C LEU A 218 7.44 8.04 -23.22
N ILE A 219 6.55 7.57 -24.10
CA ILE A 219 6.59 7.91 -25.54
C ILE A 219 6.32 9.40 -25.72
N ALA A 220 5.31 9.96 -25.05
CA ALA A 220 4.98 11.38 -25.12
C ALA A 220 6.14 12.27 -24.64
N TYR A 221 6.90 11.81 -23.63
CA TYR A 221 8.14 12.49 -23.19
C TYR A 221 9.31 12.34 -24.17
N GLY A 222 9.26 11.41 -25.12
CA GLY A 222 10.37 11.12 -26.04
C GLY A 222 11.54 10.35 -25.40
N ALA A 223 11.31 9.67 -24.26
CA ALA A 223 12.36 9.00 -23.49
C ALA A 223 12.65 7.57 -24.01
N SER A 224 13.13 7.46 -25.25
CA SER A 224 13.33 6.18 -25.96
C SER A 224 14.23 5.19 -25.21
N MET A 225 15.37 5.65 -24.67
CA MET A 225 16.29 4.79 -23.93
C MET A 225 15.68 4.26 -22.62
N LEU A 226 14.85 5.06 -21.96
CA LEU A 226 14.16 4.66 -20.73
C LEU A 226 13.05 3.64 -21.01
N ILE A 227 12.36 3.76 -22.15
CA ILE A 227 11.40 2.75 -22.62
C ILE A 227 12.11 1.42 -22.85
N PHE A 228 13.24 1.44 -23.56
CA PHE A 228 14.04 0.24 -23.83
C PHE A 228 14.54 -0.41 -22.53
N GLU A 229 15.03 0.39 -21.58
CA GLU A 229 15.49 -0.11 -20.28
C GLU A 229 14.34 -0.75 -19.48
N ARG A 230 13.19 -0.08 -19.39
CA ARG A 230 12.08 -0.54 -18.55
C ARG A 230 11.31 -1.71 -19.14
N LEU A 231 11.06 -1.72 -20.44
CA LEU A 231 10.26 -2.77 -21.10
C LEU A 231 11.08 -3.99 -21.53
N MET A 232 12.40 -3.86 -21.75
CA MET A 232 13.24 -4.98 -22.21
C MET A 232 14.31 -5.35 -21.19
N VAL A 233 15.21 -4.43 -20.85
CA VAL A 233 16.39 -4.76 -20.03
C VAL A 233 16.03 -5.17 -18.60
N SER A 234 15.09 -4.44 -17.98
CA SER A 234 14.69 -4.63 -16.58
C SER A 234 13.70 -5.79 -16.35
N SER A 235 13.06 -6.29 -17.40
CA SER A 235 11.99 -7.30 -17.30
C SER A 235 12.52 -8.69 -17.68
N ASP A 236 12.50 -9.01 -18.97
CA ASP A 236 12.69 -10.36 -19.50
C ASP A 236 13.64 -10.38 -20.72
N PRO A 237 14.89 -9.86 -20.59
CA PRO A 237 15.85 -9.93 -21.68
C PRO A 237 16.19 -11.40 -22.00
N PHE A 238 16.11 -11.77 -23.28
CA PHE A 238 16.42 -13.11 -23.73
C PHE A 238 17.20 -13.11 -25.05
N GLU A 239 18.21 -13.97 -25.14
CA GLU A 239 19.00 -14.16 -26.35
C GLU A 239 18.42 -15.32 -27.16
N VAL A 240 18.05 -15.02 -28.40
CA VAL A 240 17.44 -15.96 -29.34
C VAL A 240 18.35 -16.14 -30.54
N GLN A 241 18.37 -17.38 -31.04
CA GLN A 241 19.04 -17.74 -32.28
C GLN A 241 18.04 -17.64 -33.43
N VAL A 242 18.37 -16.90 -34.48
CA VAL A 242 17.51 -16.72 -35.67
C VAL A 242 18.29 -17.14 -36.90
N CYS A 243 17.68 -17.95 -37.77
CA CYS A 243 18.31 -18.35 -39.03
C CYS A 243 18.16 -17.25 -40.10
N ARG A 244 19.26 -16.90 -40.76
CA ARG A 244 19.31 -15.88 -41.82
C ARG A 244 18.52 -16.26 -43.07
N VAL A 245 18.38 -17.55 -43.36
CA VAL A 245 17.72 -18.04 -44.59
C VAL A 245 16.20 -18.20 -44.39
N CYS A 246 15.78 -18.91 -43.33
CA CYS A 246 14.35 -19.22 -43.14
C CYS A 246 13.62 -18.21 -42.23
N GLY A 247 14.35 -17.39 -41.46
CA GLY A 247 13.77 -16.42 -40.52
C GLY A 247 13.09 -17.04 -39.30
N LEU A 248 13.26 -18.36 -39.09
CA LEU A 248 12.69 -19.07 -37.95
C LEU A 248 13.64 -19.06 -36.76
N LEU A 249 13.03 -19.18 -35.57
CA LEU A 249 13.78 -19.34 -34.33
C LEU A 249 14.47 -20.70 -34.30
N GLY A 250 15.79 -20.68 -34.09
CA GLY A 250 16.60 -21.85 -33.79
C GLY A 250 16.74 -22.07 -32.29
N TYR A 251 17.56 -23.06 -31.94
CA TYR A 251 17.98 -23.30 -30.57
C TYR A 251 19.51 -23.33 -30.49
N TYR A 252 20.04 -23.05 -29.31
CA TYR A 252 21.47 -23.14 -29.06
C TYR A 252 21.81 -24.50 -28.47
N ASN A 253 22.70 -25.25 -29.11
CA ASN A 253 23.17 -26.52 -28.60
C ASN A 253 24.41 -26.31 -27.72
N HIS A 254 24.24 -26.40 -26.40
CA HIS A 254 25.33 -26.22 -25.45
C HIS A 254 26.46 -27.25 -25.57
N LYS A 255 26.18 -28.46 -26.07
CA LYS A 255 27.22 -29.50 -26.26
C LYS A 255 28.15 -29.16 -27.42
N LEU A 256 27.58 -28.70 -28.54
CA LEU A 256 28.32 -28.35 -29.76
C LEU A 256 28.76 -26.88 -29.78
N LYS A 257 28.30 -26.07 -28.82
CA LYS A 257 28.51 -24.61 -28.74
C LYS A 257 28.06 -23.85 -30.00
N THR A 258 27.12 -24.40 -30.77
CA THR A 258 26.62 -23.84 -32.03
C THR A 258 25.10 -23.63 -32.00
N GLY A 259 24.63 -22.60 -32.69
CA GLY A 259 23.21 -22.39 -32.96
C GLY A 259 22.76 -23.28 -34.10
N ILE A 260 21.61 -23.96 -33.95
CA ILE A 260 21.08 -24.88 -34.96
C ILE A 260 19.66 -24.47 -35.32
N CYS A 261 19.38 -24.40 -36.61
CA CYS A 261 18.01 -24.24 -37.12
C CYS A 261 17.33 -25.60 -37.29
N SER A 262 16.15 -25.79 -36.72
CA SER A 262 15.39 -27.05 -36.85
C SER A 262 14.96 -27.36 -38.28
N SER A 263 14.65 -26.33 -39.08
CA SER A 263 14.17 -26.51 -40.46
C SER A 263 15.31 -26.71 -41.45
N CYS A 264 16.32 -25.84 -41.40
CA CYS A 264 17.44 -25.89 -42.35
C CYS A 264 18.51 -26.91 -41.95
N LYS A 265 18.51 -27.40 -40.70
CA LYS A 265 19.52 -28.31 -40.11
C LYS A 265 20.98 -27.83 -40.18
N ASN A 266 21.20 -26.61 -40.68
CA ASN A 266 22.51 -25.98 -40.78
C ASN A 266 22.75 -25.04 -39.59
N GLY A 267 23.99 -25.01 -39.11
CA GLY A 267 24.42 -24.15 -38.01
C GLY A 267 25.16 -22.87 -38.42
N GLU A 268 25.64 -22.78 -39.67
CA GLU A 268 26.49 -21.65 -40.12
C GLU A 268 25.71 -20.35 -40.33
N ASN A 269 24.43 -20.44 -40.72
CA ASN A 269 23.60 -19.28 -41.06
C ASN A 269 22.67 -18.86 -39.92
N VAL A 270 23.17 -18.87 -38.68
CA VAL A 270 22.41 -18.52 -37.47
C VAL A 270 23.05 -17.31 -36.79
N SER A 271 22.23 -16.32 -36.45
CA SER A 271 22.65 -15.12 -35.71
C SER A 271 21.94 -15.00 -34.39
N THR A 272 22.65 -14.47 -33.39
CA THR A 272 22.12 -14.11 -32.08
C THR A 272 21.42 -12.75 -32.13
N MET A 273 20.22 -12.68 -31.56
CA MET A 273 19.45 -11.45 -31.36
C MET A 273 18.95 -11.38 -29.92
N LYS A 274 18.93 -10.19 -29.33
CA LYS A 274 18.28 -9.93 -28.04
C LYS A 274 16.85 -9.48 -28.27
N LEU A 275 15.90 -10.14 -27.62
CA LEU A 275 14.48 -9.76 -27.63
C LEU A 275 13.82 -10.11 -26.28
N PRO A 276 12.71 -9.48 -25.91
CA PRO A 276 11.95 -9.88 -24.72
C PRO A 276 11.44 -11.31 -24.83
N TYR A 277 11.57 -12.11 -23.78
CA TYR A 277 11.08 -13.49 -23.76
C TYR A 277 9.59 -13.58 -24.09
N ALA A 278 8.79 -12.60 -23.67
CA ALA A 278 7.38 -12.52 -24.04
C ALA A 278 7.15 -12.45 -25.57
N CYS A 279 8.04 -11.78 -26.31
CA CYS A 279 7.98 -11.74 -27.77
C CYS A 279 8.34 -13.09 -28.40
N LYS A 280 9.31 -13.82 -27.83
CA LYS A 280 9.60 -15.20 -28.22
C LYS A 280 8.36 -16.09 -28.03
N LEU A 281 7.69 -15.97 -26.88
CA LEU A 281 6.51 -16.76 -26.56
C LEU A 281 5.39 -16.48 -27.58
N LEU A 282 5.12 -15.21 -27.89
CA LEU A 282 4.15 -14.81 -28.92
C LEU A 282 4.45 -15.45 -30.29
N ILE A 283 5.72 -15.45 -30.71
CA ILE A 283 6.14 -16.10 -31.96
C ILE A 283 5.81 -17.60 -31.95
N GLN A 284 6.05 -18.28 -30.84
CA GLN A 284 5.76 -19.71 -30.69
C GLN A 284 4.26 -20.00 -30.64
N GLU A 285 3.47 -19.14 -29.98
CA GLU A 285 2.01 -19.24 -29.96
C GLU A 285 1.42 -19.05 -31.37
N LEU A 286 1.92 -18.09 -32.16
CA LEU A 286 1.53 -17.93 -33.56
C LEU A 286 1.87 -19.17 -34.40
N GLN A 287 3.07 -19.74 -34.21
CA GLN A 287 3.49 -20.97 -34.89
C GLN A 287 2.57 -22.15 -34.56
N SER A 288 2.09 -22.25 -33.31
CA SER A 288 1.13 -23.28 -32.90
C SER A 288 -0.21 -23.18 -33.62
N MET A 289 -0.58 -21.98 -34.07
CA MET A 289 -1.79 -21.70 -34.86
C MET A 289 -1.55 -21.81 -36.38
N ASN A 290 -0.44 -22.41 -36.81
CA ASN A 290 0.00 -22.49 -38.21
C ASN A 290 0.28 -21.11 -38.87
N ILE A 291 0.45 -20.06 -38.06
CA ILE A 291 0.93 -18.76 -38.55
C ILE A 291 2.45 -18.76 -38.38
N VAL A 292 3.20 -18.68 -39.48
CA VAL A 292 4.66 -18.77 -39.44
C VAL A 292 5.29 -17.38 -39.58
N PRO A 293 5.54 -16.66 -38.46
CA PRO A 293 6.25 -15.39 -38.51
C PRO A 293 7.72 -15.64 -38.88
N ARG A 294 8.17 -15.03 -39.98
CA ARG A 294 9.57 -15.08 -40.43
C ARG A 294 10.26 -13.75 -40.14
N LEU A 295 11.30 -13.81 -39.32
CA LEU A 295 12.13 -12.65 -39.00
C LEU A 295 13.09 -12.37 -40.15
N LYS A 296 12.98 -11.18 -40.75
CA LYS A 296 13.98 -10.66 -41.69
C LYS A 296 15.02 -9.90 -40.89
N LEU A 297 16.25 -10.40 -40.90
CA LEU A 297 17.37 -9.77 -40.22
C LEU A 297 17.94 -8.68 -41.13
N ALA A 298 18.16 -7.50 -40.57
CA ALA A 298 18.92 -6.42 -41.18
C ALA A 298 20.13 -6.12 -40.30
N GLU A 299 21.23 -5.69 -40.90
CA GLU A 299 22.36 -5.16 -40.15
C GLU A 299 21.95 -3.83 -39.52
N ALA A 300 22.37 -3.64 -38.26
CA ALA A 300 22.04 -2.46 -37.46
C ALA A 300 22.95 -1.28 -37.81
#